data_AF-A0A3B9XGM8-F1
#
_entry.id   AF-A0A3B9XGM8-F1
#
_cell.length_a   1.000
_cell.length_b   1.000
_cell.length_c   1.000
_cell.angle_alpha   90.00
_cell.angle_beta   90.00
_cell.angle_gamma   90.00
#
_symmetry.space_group_name_H-M   'P 1'
#
loop_
_entity.id
_entity.type
_entity.pdbx_description
1 polymer ?
#
loop_
_entity_poly.entity_id
_entity_poly.type
_entity_poly.pdbx_seq_one_letter_code
_entity_poly.pdbx_strand_id
1 'polypeptide(L)'
;ISEKDKKITAYHEAGHAIVGRSLPGLDPIHKVTIIPRGMALGLTQTLPEEDQLNLSKSKATHMIAFLFGGRAAEELIFEDYTTGAGNDIERATELARRMVCEWGMSEKLGPLAYEKREGPVFLGMQNPSQKDYSDSKAQEIDEEIFTLVSGGHQKALQILRENEQVLHNMADALLEWETIDAEEVSMLVEGKGLEEVRKARGEKLEELERERQKSQEEDKRKAREKKTQDSGGGKDPVGNPGPVTA
;
A
#
# COMPACT_ATOMS: atom_id res chain seq x y z
N ILE A 1 -10.01 15.77 -12.72
CA ILE A 1 -8.66 16.04 -12.17
C ILE A 1 -7.87 16.70 -13.25
N SER A 2 -7.27 17.86 -12.98
CA SER A 2 -6.45 18.55 -13.99
C SER A 2 -5.14 17.79 -14.23
N GLU A 3 -4.47 18.01 -15.36
CA GLU A 3 -3.16 17.40 -15.61
C GLU A 3 -2.12 17.82 -14.55
N LYS A 4 -2.25 19.04 -14.00
CA LYS A 4 -1.43 19.51 -12.88
C LYS A 4 -1.67 18.66 -11.63
N ASP A 5 -2.92 18.42 -11.27
CA ASP A 5 -3.27 17.64 -10.08
C ASP A 5 -2.85 16.17 -10.23
N LYS A 6 -2.99 15.60 -11.44
CA LYS A 6 -2.47 14.26 -11.75
C LYS A 6 -0.96 14.18 -11.56
N LYS A 7 -0.22 15.18 -12.05
CA LYS A 7 1.23 15.26 -11.87
C LYS A 7 1.61 15.34 -10.40
N ILE A 8 0.98 16.22 -9.63
CA ILE A 8 1.23 16.31 -8.18
C ILE A 8 0.98 14.96 -7.51
N THR A 9 -0.15 14.33 -7.81
CA THR A 9 -0.50 13.00 -7.26
C THR A 9 0.54 11.94 -7.65
N ALA A 10 1.06 11.94 -8.88
CA ALA A 10 2.08 11.00 -9.31
C ALA A 10 3.38 11.13 -8.50
N TYR A 11 3.85 12.36 -8.27
CA TYR A 11 5.02 12.60 -7.43
C TYR A 11 4.75 12.25 -5.96
N HIS A 12 3.55 12.53 -5.46
CA HIS A 12 3.13 12.20 -4.11
C HIS A 12 3.20 10.68 -3.86
N GLU A 13 2.57 9.89 -4.72
CA GLU A 13 2.55 8.43 -4.58
C GLU A 13 3.93 7.81 -4.83
N ALA A 14 4.69 8.33 -5.79
CA ALA A 14 6.09 7.92 -5.98
C ALA A 14 6.94 8.18 -4.73
N GLY A 15 6.70 9.31 -4.03
CA GLY A 15 7.34 9.64 -2.77
C GLY A 15 7.14 8.58 -1.69
N HIS A 16 5.89 8.15 -1.48
CA HIS A 16 5.59 7.05 -0.54
C HIS A 16 6.28 5.74 -0.94
N ALA A 17 6.21 5.37 -2.22
CA ALA A 17 6.77 4.13 -2.71
C ALA A 17 8.30 4.04 -2.52
N ILE A 18 9.02 5.12 -2.85
CA ILE A 18 10.49 5.18 -2.73
C ILE A 18 10.91 5.14 -1.27
N VAL A 19 10.28 5.93 -0.39
CA VAL A 19 10.60 5.93 1.04
C VAL A 19 10.28 4.58 1.68
N GLY A 20 9.12 4.00 1.34
CA GLY A 20 8.70 2.69 1.81
C GLY A 20 9.68 1.58 1.43
N ARG A 21 10.19 1.61 0.19
CA ARG A 21 11.16 0.63 -0.31
C ARG A 21 12.57 0.82 0.27
N SER A 22 12.93 2.05 0.63
CA SER A 22 14.28 2.40 1.12
C SER A 22 14.49 2.11 2.60
N LEU A 23 13.42 1.93 3.38
CA LEU A 23 13.48 1.73 4.83
C LEU A 23 13.23 0.27 5.21
N PRO A 24 14.12 -0.36 6.00
CA PRO A 24 13.96 -1.76 6.37
C PRO A 24 12.82 -1.95 7.38
N GLY A 25 12.18 -3.11 7.32
CA GLY A 25 11.13 -3.53 8.27
C GLY A 25 9.73 -2.99 7.98
N LEU A 26 9.56 -2.15 6.95
CA LEU A 26 8.25 -1.79 6.43
C LEU A 26 7.68 -2.90 5.56
N ASP A 27 6.36 -2.94 5.47
CA ASP A 27 5.66 -3.93 4.65
C ASP A 27 5.91 -3.62 3.16
N PRO A 28 6.09 -4.64 2.30
CA PRO A 28 6.43 -4.43 0.90
C PRO A 28 5.33 -3.70 0.13
N ILE A 29 5.75 -2.86 -0.82
CA ILE A 29 4.86 -2.22 -1.78
C ILE A 29 4.25 -3.31 -2.67
N HIS A 30 2.92 -3.33 -2.75
CA HIS A 30 2.19 -4.22 -3.63
C HIS A 30 1.81 -3.53 -4.95
N LYS A 31 1.39 -2.26 -4.87
CA LYS A 31 0.89 -1.50 -6.02
C LYS A 31 0.86 -0.01 -5.71
N VAL A 32 1.10 0.82 -6.71
CA VAL A 32 0.98 2.28 -6.64
C VAL A 32 0.04 2.74 -7.74
N THR A 33 -0.90 3.63 -7.44
CA THR A 33 -1.87 4.14 -8.43
C THR A 33 -2.19 5.61 -8.20
N ILE A 34 -2.41 6.36 -9.29
CA ILE A 34 -2.93 7.72 -9.28
C ILE A 34 -4.41 7.79 -9.67
N ILE A 35 -5.09 6.63 -9.68
CA ILE A 35 -6.52 6.56 -9.94
C ILE A 35 -7.24 6.89 -8.62
N PRO A 36 -8.11 7.92 -8.60
CA PRO A 36 -8.78 8.34 -7.37
C PRO A 36 -9.64 7.24 -6.77
N ARG A 37 -9.61 7.12 -5.45
CA ARG A 37 -10.48 6.22 -4.69
C ARG A 37 -11.01 6.91 -3.45
N GLY A 38 -12.33 7.12 -3.42
CA GLY A 38 -13.00 7.82 -2.32
C GLY A 38 -12.47 9.26 -2.19
N MET A 39 -11.88 9.58 -1.05
CA MET A 39 -11.31 10.90 -0.76
C MET A 39 -9.83 11.04 -1.18
N ALA A 40 -9.16 9.94 -1.52
CA ALA A 40 -7.75 9.95 -1.94
C ALA A 40 -7.63 10.08 -3.47
N LEU A 41 -6.68 10.90 -3.93
CA LEU A 41 -6.41 11.11 -5.36
C LEU A 41 -5.51 10.01 -5.95
N GLY A 42 -4.74 9.32 -5.10
CA GLY A 42 -3.91 8.16 -5.42
C GLY A 42 -3.85 7.20 -4.24
N LEU A 43 -3.08 6.12 -4.38
CA LEU A 43 -2.81 5.17 -3.31
C LEU A 43 -1.52 4.38 -3.56
N THR A 44 -0.64 4.41 -2.57
CA THR A 44 0.49 3.48 -2.40
C THR A 44 0.07 2.38 -1.45
N GLN A 45 -0.17 1.19 -1.99
CA GLN A 45 -0.65 0.04 -1.24
C GLN A 45 0.52 -0.85 -0.81
N THR A 46 0.63 -1.11 0.49
CA THR A 46 1.49 -2.15 1.07
C THR A 46 0.70 -3.41 1.38
N LEU A 47 1.36 -4.57 1.41
CA LEU A 47 0.80 -5.82 1.90
C LEU A 47 1.73 -6.43 2.95
N PRO A 48 1.25 -6.69 4.18
CA PRO A 48 2.04 -7.38 5.19
C PRO A 48 2.45 -8.79 4.74
N GLU A 49 3.71 -9.15 4.95
CA GLU A 49 4.21 -10.53 4.70
C GLU A 49 3.82 -11.49 5.83
N GLU A 50 3.71 -10.96 7.05
CA GLU A 50 3.39 -11.72 8.26
C GLU A 50 2.40 -10.95 9.12
N ASP A 51 1.54 -11.68 9.85
CA ASP A 51 0.71 -11.10 10.90
C ASP A 51 1.60 -10.73 12.10
N GLN A 52 2.10 -9.49 12.11
CA GLN A 52 2.91 -8.97 13.21
C GLN A 52 2.05 -8.53 14.38
N LEU A 53 2.23 -9.17 15.53
CA LEU A 53 1.56 -8.81 16.78
C LEU A 53 2.21 -7.61 17.50
N ASN A 54 3.49 -7.34 17.22
CA ASN A 54 4.28 -6.32 17.93
C ASN A 54 4.90 -5.32 16.94
N LEU A 55 4.92 -4.03 17.32
CA LEU A 55 5.54 -2.95 16.57
C LEU A 55 6.82 -2.47 17.26
N SER A 56 7.96 -2.55 16.57
CA SER A 56 9.23 -2.02 17.10
C SER A 56 9.32 -0.50 16.97
N LYS A 57 10.13 0.14 17.81
CA LYS A 57 10.41 1.59 17.73
C LYS A 57 10.96 1.98 16.36
N SER A 58 11.87 1.19 15.80
CA SER A 58 12.44 1.45 14.47
C SER A 58 11.40 1.37 13.36
N LYS A 59 10.54 0.34 13.36
CA LYS A 59 9.44 0.22 12.38
C LYS A 59 8.47 1.39 12.52
N ALA A 60 8.08 1.78 13.74
CA ALA A 60 7.21 2.92 13.96
C ALA A 60 7.83 4.24 13.46
N THR A 61 9.12 4.49 13.72
CA THR A 61 9.83 5.65 13.16
C THR A 61 9.90 5.61 11.63
N HIS A 62 10.14 4.45 11.03
CA HIS A 62 10.13 4.29 9.58
C HIS A 62 8.74 4.51 8.97
N MET A 63 7.67 4.11 9.67
CA MET A 63 6.30 4.37 9.24
C MET A 63 6.00 5.87 9.24
N ILE A 64 6.50 6.64 10.22
CA ILE A 64 6.39 8.11 10.20
C ILE A 64 7.09 8.67 8.96
N ALA A 65 8.32 8.23 8.66
CA ALA A 65 9.02 8.67 7.45
C ALA A 65 8.26 8.30 6.17
N PHE A 66 7.73 7.09 6.08
CA PHE A 66 6.89 6.64 4.97
C PHE A 66 5.67 7.54 4.76
N LEU A 67 4.97 7.91 5.83
CA LEU A 67 3.81 8.83 5.77
C LEU A 67 4.20 10.23 5.28
N PHE A 68 5.45 10.66 5.48
CA PHE A 68 5.94 11.93 4.93
C PHE A 68 6.44 11.84 3.48
N GLY A 69 6.45 10.65 2.87
CA GLY A 69 6.95 10.44 1.50
C GLY A 69 6.27 11.36 0.48
N GLY A 70 4.94 11.41 0.47
CA GLY A 70 4.19 12.25 -0.45
C GLY A 70 4.46 13.75 -0.29
N ARG A 71 4.34 14.27 0.93
CA ARG A 71 4.64 15.69 1.22
C ARG A 71 6.08 16.06 0.87
N ALA A 72 7.05 15.21 1.22
CA ALA A 72 8.45 15.46 0.95
C ALA A 72 8.75 15.47 -0.56
N ALA A 73 8.07 14.64 -1.36
CA ALA A 73 8.19 14.65 -2.80
C ALA A 73 7.61 15.94 -3.41
N GLU A 74 6.46 16.40 -2.92
CA GLU A 74 5.87 17.67 -3.34
C GLU A 74 6.81 18.85 -3.04
N GLU A 75 7.30 18.92 -1.79
CA GLU A 75 8.21 19.97 -1.32
C GLU A 75 9.51 20.01 -2.15
N LEU A 76 10.06 18.83 -2.49
CA LEU A 76 11.29 18.73 -3.27
C LEU A 76 11.13 19.17 -4.72
N ILE A 77 10.02 18.80 -5.37
CA ILE A 77 9.87 18.94 -6.83
C ILE A 77 9.12 20.21 -7.23
N PHE A 78 8.15 20.63 -6.42
CA PHE A 78 7.30 21.79 -6.73
C PHE A 78 7.65 23.02 -5.90
N GLU A 79 8.56 22.91 -4.94
CA GLU A 79 8.88 23.96 -3.95
C GLU A 79 7.62 24.49 -3.22
N ASP A 80 6.58 23.66 -3.17
CA ASP A 80 5.26 23.91 -2.60
C ASP A 80 4.66 22.57 -2.16
N TYR A 81 3.62 22.60 -1.32
CA TYR A 81 2.94 21.40 -0.86
C TYR A 81 1.44 21.63 -0.75
N THR A 82 0.68 20.57 -0.95
CA THR A 82 -0.78 20.61 -1.04
C THR A 82 -1.45 20.12 0.24
N THR A 83 -2.78 20.28 0.30
CA THR A 83 -3.61 19.70 1.35
C THR A 83 -3.78 18.19 1.23
N GLY A 84 -3.28 17.56 0.15
CA GLY A 84 -3.39 16.12 -0.09
C GLY A 84 -2.73 15.26 1.00
N ALA A 85 -1.65 15.74 1.61
CA ALA A 85 -0.92 15.05 2.67
C ALA A 85 -1.59 15.10 4.06
N GLY A 86 -2.78 15.70 4.19
CA GLY A 86 -3.42 15.94 5.48
C GLY A 86 -3.64 14.67 6.31
N ASN A 87 -4.17 13.61 5.67
CA ASN A 87 -4.38 12.32 6.33
C ASN A 87 -3.05 11.66 6.77
N ASP A 88 -1.97 11.82 6.00
CA ASP A 88 -0.69 11.22 6.34
C ASP A 88 -0.03 11.93 7.51
N ILE A 89 -0.13 13.27 7.56
CA ILE A 89 0.33 14.09 8.69
C ILE A 89 -0.46 13.73 9.96
N GLU A 90 -1.78 13.57 9.86
CA GLU A 90 -2.62 13.17 10.99
C GLU A 90 -2.19 11.80 11.53
N ARG A 91 -2.06 10.80 10.66
CA ARG A 91 -1.60 9.46 11.03
C ARG A 91 -0.20 9.45 11.61
N ALA A 92 0.72 10.24 11.04
CA ALA A 92 2.09 10.34 11.52
C ALA A 92 2.15 10.96 12.92
N THR A 93 1.34 12.00 13.15
CA THR A 93 1.22 12.68 14.44
C THR A 93 0.59 11.78 15.49
N GLU A 94 -0.47 11.05 15.14
CA GLU A 94 -1.10 10.08 16.04
C GLU A 94 -0.13 8.94 16.39
N LEU A 95 0.59 8.40 15.40
CA LEU A 95 1.59 7.37 15.64
C LEU A 95 2.69 7.87 16.58
N ALA A 96 3.23 9.07 16.33
CA ALA A 96 4.22 9.69 17.20
C ALA A 96 3.69 9.89 18.64
N ARG A 97 2.44 10.35 18.80
CA ARG A 97 1.79 10.45 20.11
C ARG A 97 1.73 9.10 20.81
N ARG A 98 1.30 8.03 20.13
CA ARG A 98 1.24 6.67 20.73
C ARG A 98 2.62 6.16 21.12
N MET A 99 3.64 6.40 20.27
CA MET A 99 5.03 6.07 20.59
C MET A 99 5.48 6.70 21.91
N VAL A 100 5.13 7.97 22.12
CA VAL A 100 5.53 8.73 23.31
C VAL A 100 4.65 8.41 24.53
N CYS A 101 3.33 8.48 24.38
CA CYS A 101 2.38 8.45 25.49
C CYS A 101 1.91 7.04 25.89
N GLU A 102 1.88 6.08 24.96
CA GLU A 102 1.36 4.72 25.23
C GLU A 102 2.48 3.68 25.33
N TRP A 103 3.49 3.77 24.46
CA TRP A 103 4.49 2.70 24.29
C TRP A 103 5.84 2.99 24.95
N GLY A 104 6.01 4.17 25.55
CA GLY A 104 7.24 4.54 26.26
C GLY A 104 8.48 4.54 25.36
N MET A 105 8.32 4.91 24.08
CA MET A 105 9.39 4.88 23.07
C MET A 105 10.20 6.19 23.00
N SER A 106 10.01 7.13 23.95
CA SER A 106 10.84 8.32 24.09
C SER A 106 12.01 8.04 25.05
N GLU A 107 13.23 8.35 24.62
CA GLU A 107 14.43 8.24 25.49
C GLU A 107 14.41 9.30 26.60
N LYS A 108 13.87 10.50 26.30
CA LYS A 108 13.80 11.64 27.23
C LYS A 108 12.77 11.38 28.34
N LEU A 109 11.60 10.86 27.97
CA LEU A 109 10.49 10.62 28.89
C LEU A 109 10.56 9.23 29.55
N GLY A 110 11.28 8.30 28.93
CA GLY A 110 11.49 6.95 29.42
C GLY A 110 10.30 6.02 29.18
N PRO A 111 10.38 4.78 29.70
CA PRO A 111 9.42 3.72 29.42
C PRO A 111 8.16 3.84 30.31
N LEU A 112 7.47 4.98 30.24
CA LEU A 112 6.25 5.27 30.99
C LEU A 112 5.05 5.46 30.05
N ALA A 113 3.87 5.05 30.51
CA ALA A 113 2.61 5.36 29.85
C ALA A 113 1.99 6.61 30.49
N TYR A 114 1.81 7.66 29.68
CA TYR A 114 1.21 8.94 30.07
C TYR A 114 -0.28 9.01 29.74
N GLU A 115 -0.73 8.24 28.75
CA GLU A 115 -2.12 8.15 28.34
C GLU A 115 -2.57 6.68 28.49
N LYS A 116 -3.77 6.46 29.03
CA LYS A 116 -4.40 5.14 29.09
C LYS A 116 -5.32 5.00 27.89
N ARG A 117 -5.31 3.84 27.22
CA ARG A 117 -6.36 3.51 26.26
C ARG A 117 -7.69 3.49 26.99
N GLU A 118 -8.59 4.40 26.61
CA GLU A 118 -9.99 4.28 27.02
C GLU A 118 -10.54 2.97 26.42
N GLY A 119 -11.18 2.16 27.28
CA GLY A 119 -11.89 0.96 26.83
C GLY A 119 -13.08 1.30 25.92
N PRO A 120 -13.86 0.32 25.44
CA PRO A 120 -14.99 0.58 24.55
C PRO A 120 -15.93 1.63 25.17
N VAL A 121 -16.02 2.78 24.48
CA VAL A 121 -16.87 3.91 24.84
C VAL A 121 -18.31 3.44 24.83
N PHE A 122 -18.89 3.22 26.01
CA PHE A 122 -20.31 2.94 26.14
C PHE A 122 -21.08 4.22 25.79
N LEU A 123 -22.10 4.11 24.94
CA LEU A 123 -22.90 5.24 24.45
C LEU A 123 -23.37 6.15 25.59
N GLY A 124 -22.81 7.35 25.69
CA GLY A 124 -23.33 8.44 26.55
C GLY A 124 -22.34 9.10 27.51
N MET A 125 -21.12 8.60 27.66
CA MET A 125 -20.08 9.26 28.47
C MET A 125 -18.80 9.38 27.66
N GLN A 126 -18.57 10.54 27.06
CA GLN A 126 -17.21 11.01 26.79
C GLN A 126 -16.63 11.36 28.16
N ASN A 127 -15.86 10.47 28.78
CA ASN A 127 -14.94 10.96 29.78
C ASN A 127 -13.88 11.74 29.00
N PRO A 128 -13.64 13.03 29.30
CA PRO A 128 -12.46 13.68 28.77
C PRO A 128 -11.27 12.90 29.31
N SER A 129 -10.43 12.32 28.43
CA SER A 129 -9.19 11.66 28.80
C SER A 129 -8.49 12.50 29.86
N GLN A 130 -8.48 12.00 31.09
CA GLN A 130 -7.90 12.73 32.21
C GLN A 130 -6.38 12.68 32.00
N LYS A 131 -5.78 13.85 31.74
CA LYS A 131 -4.32 13.97 31.64
C LYS A 131 -3.74 13.65 33.01
N ASP A 132 -3.13 12.48 33.17
CA ASP A 132 -2.49 12.02 34.41
C ASP A 132 -1.08 12.65 34.59
N TYR A 133 -0.80 13.82 33.99
CA TYR A 133 0.53 14.46 33.96
C TYR A 133 0.44 16.00 34.00
N SER A 134 1.53 16.65 34.46
CA SER A 134 1.61 18.11 34.61
C SER A 134 1.76 18.84 33.28
N ASP A 135 1.47 20.15 33.26
CA ASP A 135 1.67 20.99 32.06
C ASP A 135 3.12 20.98 31.56
N SER A 136 4.09 20.98 32.47
CA SER A 136 5.51 20.82 32.12
C SER A 136 5.75 19.51 31.38
N LYS A 137 5.11 18.43 31.80
CA LYS A 137 5.23 17.13 31.15
C LYS A 137 4.51 17.11 29.80
N ALA A 138 3.38 17.81 29.69
CA ALA A 138 2.66 17.99 28.43
C ALA A 138 3.53 18.68 27.38
N GLN A 139 4.24 19.74 27.76
CA GLN A 139 5.18 20.42 26.88
C GLN A 139 6.31 19.49 26.41
N GLU A 140 6.91 18.70 27.33
CA GLU A 140 7.93 17.73 26.96
C GLU A 140 7.41 16.67 25.98
N ILE A 141 6.15 16.22 26.14
CA ILE A 141 5.50 15.29 25.21
C ILE A 141 5.35 15.92 23.82
N ASP A 142 4.85 17.17 23.75
CA ASP A 142 4.65 17.85 22.47
C ASP A 142 6.01 18.09 21.75
N GLU A 143 7.08 18.40 22.48
CA GLU A 143 8.44 18.49 21.95
C GLU A 143 8.94 17.14 21.37
N GLU A 144 8.68 16.03 22.05
CA GLU A 144 9.07 14.70 21.58
C GLU A 144 8.27 14.28 20.33
N ILE A 145 6.97 14.57 20.29
CA ILE A 145 6.12 14.35 19.10
C ILE A 145 6.66 15.16 17.93
N PHE A 146 6.93 16.46 18.14
CA PHE A 146 7.51 17.31 17.11
C PHE A 146 8.84 16.74 16.59
N THR A 147 9.71 16.27 17.48
CA THR A 147 11.02 15.68 17.12
C THR A 147 10.86 14.43 16.25
N LEU A 148 9.92 13.53 16.60
CA LEU A 148 9.65 12.32 15.81
C LEU A 148 9.09 12.66 14.43
N VAL A 149 8.09 13.56 14.37
CA VAL A 149 7.41 13.95 13.13
C VAL A 149 8.36 14.70 12.19
N SER A 150 9.09 15.69 12.72
CA SER A 150 10.09 16.44 11.94
C SER A 150 11.24 15.55 11.49
N GLY A 151 11.71 14.62 12.33
CA GLY A 151 12.72 13.63 11.96
C GLY A 151 12.26 12.71 10.82
N GLY A 152 11.00 12.24 10.86
CA GLY A 152 10.40 11.46 9.78
C GLY A 152 10.34 12.23 8.46
N HIS A 153 9.90 13.48 8.51
CA HIS A 153 9.89 14.37 7.36
C HIS A 153 11.30 14.60 6.76
N GLN A 154 12.28 14.92 7.61
CA GLN A 154 13.67 15.10 7.16
C GLN A 154 14.25 13.82 6.56
N LYS A 155 13.94 12.66 7.13
CA LYS A 155 14.38 11.37 6.60
C LYS A 155 13.79 11.08 5.23
N ALA A 156 12.50 11.38 5.02
CA ALA A 156 11.85 11.26 3.73
C ALA A 156 12.50 12.18 2.68
N LEU A 157 12.71 13.45 3.01
CA LEU A 157 13.41 14.40 2.13
C LEU A 157 14.82 13.94 1.76
N GLN A 158 15.58 13.42 2.72
CA GLN A 158 16.91 12.88 2.47
C GLN A 158 16.86 11.74 1.45
N ILE A 159 16.01 10.74 1.69
CA ILE A 159 15.87 9.58 0.80
C ILE A 159 15.48 10.02 -0.60
N LEU A 160 14.52 10.94 -0.73
CA LEU A 160 14.04 11.39 -2.03
C LEU A 160 15.08 12.21 -2.79
N ARG A 161 15.87 13.04 -2.11
CA ARG A 161 17.01 13.76 -2.73
C ARG A 161 18.07 12.80 -3.24
N GLU A 162 18.38 11.76 -2.47
CA GLU A 162 19.34 10.72 -2.89
C GLU A 162 18.82 9.89 -4.08
N ASN A 163 17.49 9.88 -4.30
CA ASN A 163 16.81 9.08 -5.33
C ASN A 163 15.98 9.96 -6.30
N GLU A 164 16.38 11.21 -6.54
CA GLU A 164 15.58 12.18 -7.30
C GLU A 164 15.29 11.70 -8.74
N GLN A 165 16.27 11.06 -9.39
CA GLN A 165 16.07 10.48 -10.72
C GLN A 165 15.04 9.35 -10.73
N VAL A 166 15.02 8.52 -9.67
CA VAL A 166 14.03 7.45 -9.51
C VAL A 166 12.64 8.05 -9.30
N LEU A 167 12.55 9.14 -8.52
CA LEU A 167 11.31 9.87 -8.30
C LEU A 167 10.72 10.39 -9.61
N HIS A 168 11.53 10.99 -10.49
CA HIS A 168 11.09 11.40 -11.82
C HIS A 168 10.61 10.22 -12.67
N ASN A 169 11.41 9.15 -12.76
CA ASN A 169 11.06 7.99 -13.58
C ASN A 169 9.76 7.32 -13.10
N MET A 170 9.55 7.25 -11.79
CA MET A 170 8.35 6.65 -11.20
C MET A 170 7.11 7.52 -11.38
N ALA A 171 7.25 8.84 -11.26
CA ALA A 171 6.17 9.77 -11.57
C ALA A 171 5.77 9.69 -13.05
N ASP A 172 6.74 9.62 -13.96
CA ASP A 172 6.48 9.47 -15.40
C ASP A 172 5.80 8.13 -15.71
N ALA A 173 6.22 7.03 -15.07
CA ALA A 173 5.57 5.74 -15.18
C ALA A 173 4.11 5.77 -14.69
N LEU A 174 3.84 6.45 -13.57
CA LEU A 174 2.48 6.64 -13.05
C LEU A 174 1.63 7.51 -13.98
N LEU A 175 2.21 8.53 -14.61
CA LEU A 175 1.50 9.36 -15.59
C LEU A 175 1.19 8.60 -16.88
N GLU A 176 2.05 7.68 -17.31
CA GLU A 176 1.84 6.87 -18.51
C GLU A 176 0.80 5.75 -18.28
N TRP A 177 0.90 5.04 -17.15
CA TRP A 177 0.16 3.80 -16.93
C TRP A 177 -0.91 3.89 -15.84
N GLU A 178 -1.00 5.01 -15.13
CA GLU A 178 -1.91 5.29 -13.99
C GLU A 178 -1.73 4.37 -12.77
N THR A 179 -1.13 3.20 -12.96
CA THR A 179 -0.91 2.15 -11.97
C THR A 179 0.35 1.37 -12.32
N ILE A 180 1.21 1.17 -11.32
CA ILE A 180 2.38 0.30 -11.38
C ILE A 180 2.34 -0.75 -10.27
N ASP A 181 2.80 -1.96 -10.57
CA ASP A 181 2.86 -3.08 -9.62
C ASP A 181 4.20 -3.13 -8.85
N ALA A 182 4.30 -4.05 -7.89
CA ALA A 182 5.49 -4.23 -7.05
C ALA A 182 6.78 -4.49 -7.85
N GLU A 183 6.67 -5.22 -8.96
CA GLU A 183 7.80 -5.59 -9.80
C GLU A 183 8.32 -4.36 -10.56
N GLU A 184 7.41 -3.60 -11.16
CA GLU A 184 7.71 -2.34 -11.84
C GLU A 184 8.30 -1.30 -10.88
N VAL A 185 7.77 -1.22 -9.64
CA VAL A 185 8.35 -0.38 -8.58
C VAL A 185 9.78 -0.81 -8.25
N SER A 186 10.05 -2.12 -8.08
CA SER A 186 11.40 -2.60 -7.79
C SER A 186 12.38 -2.27 -8.92
N MET A 187 11.96 -2.45 -10.18
CA MET A 187 12.76 -2.09 -11.34
C MET A 187 13.16 -0.61 -11.33
N LEU A 188 12.21 0.28 -11.07
CA LEU A 188 12.45 1.72 -11.03
C LEU A 188 13.40 2.10 -9.89
N VAL A 189 13.21 1.53 -8.70
CA VAL A 189 14.07 1.77 -7.53
C VAL A 189 15.49 1.24 -7.73
N GLU A 190 15.65 0.15 -8.49
CA GLU A 190 16.95 -0.37 -8.91
C GLU A 190 17.64 0.49 -10.00
N GLY A 191 17.01 1.60 -10.40
CA GLY A 191 17.55 2.55 -11.36
C GLY A 191 17.27 2.22 -12.83
N LYS A 192 16.39 1.23 -13.10
CA LYS A 192 15.96 0.95 -14.47
C LYS A 192 15.12 2.11 -15.02
N GLY A 193 15.31 2.40 -16.29
CA GLY A 193 14.58 3.47 -16.99
C GLY A 193 13.16 3.05 -17.38
N LEU A 194 12.33 4.05 -17.75
CA LEU A 194 10.95 3.83 -18.18
C LEU A 194 10.83 2.86 -19.37
N GLU A 195 11.77 2.91 -20.33
CA GLU A 195 11.78 2.02 -21.50
C GLU A 195 12.00 0.55 -21.11
N GLU A 196 12.82 0.29 -20.10
CA GLU A 196 13.05 -1.08 -19.62
C GLU A 196 11.80 -1.63 -18.94
N VAL A 197 11.11 -0.79 -18.16
CA VAL A 197 9.84 -1.16 -17.53
C VAL A 197 8.76 -1.37 -18.59
N ARG A 198 8.69 -0.51 -19.62
CA ARG A 198 7.75 -0.66 -20.74
C ARG A 198 7.97 -2.00 -21.46
N LYS A 199 9.22 -2.36 -21.71
CA LYS A 199 9.57 -3.65 -22.33
C LYS A 199 9.14 -4.82 -21.45
N ALA A 200 9.47 -4.82 -20.16
CA ALA A 200 9.07 -5.87 -19.23
C ALA A 200 7.54 -6.02 -19.14
N ARG A 201 6.82 -4.90 -19.11
CA ARG A 201 5.35 -4.88 -19.13
C ARG A 201 4.78 -5.49 -20.41
N GLY A 202 5.38 -5.18 -21.57
CA GLY A 202 5.00 -5.77 -22.85
C GLY A 202 5.20 -7.29 -22.89
N GLU A 203 6.37 -7.76 -22.45
CA GLU A 203 6.68 -9.21 -22.37
C GLU A 203 5.71 -9.95 -21.44
N LYS A 204 5.40 -9.37 -20.27
CA LYS A 204 4.44 -9.90 -19.30
C LYS A 204 3.03 -10.00 -19.88
N LEU A 205 2.58 -9.00 -20.64
CA LEU A 205 1.27 -9.01 -21.30
C LEU A 205 1.19 -10.10 -22.39
N GLU A 206 2.23 -10.25 -23.22
CA GLU A 206 2.29 -11.32 -24.20
C GLU A 206 2.25 -12.72 -23.57
N GLU A 207 2.94 -12.91 -22.44
CA GLU A 207 2.94 -14.16 -21.71
C GLU A 207 1.54 -14.49 -21.16
N LEU A 208 0.89 -13.53 -20.50
CA LEU A 208 -0.48 -13.67 -19.99
C LEU A 208 -1.48 -14.00 -21.11
N GLU A 209 -1.34 -13.40 -22.29
CA GLU A 209 -2.18 -13.71 -23.44
C GLU A 209 -1.96 -15.14 -23.94
N ARG A 210 -0.71 -15.61 -24.02
CA ARG A 210 -0.39 -16.99 -24.41
C ARG A 210 -0.95 -18.01 -23.42
N GLU A 211 -0.85 -17.73 -22.11
CA GLU A 211 -1.42 -18.59 -21.07
C GLU A 211 -2.95 -18.64 -21.14
N ARG A 212 -3.60 -17.49 -21.34
CA ARG A 212 -5.05 -17.41 -21.48
C ARG A 212 -5.56 -18.17 -22.71
N GLN A 213 -4.84 -18.11 -23.84
CA GLN A 213 -5.17 -18.89 -25.03
C GLN A 213 -5.06 -20.39 -24.77
N LYS A 214 -3.98 -20.85 -24.15
CA LYS A 214 -3.79 -22.27 -23.77
C LYS A 214 -4.91 -22.76 -22.84
N SER A 215 -5.25 -21.99 -21.81
CA SER A 215 -6.35 -22.33 -20.89
C SER A 215 -7.69 -22.46 -21.62
N GLN A 216 -7.99 -21.54 -22.56
CA GLN A 216 -9.24 -21.61 -23.34
C GLN A 216 -9.27 -22.81 -24.29
N GLU A 217 -8.14 -23.19 -24.88
CA GLU A 217 -8.06 -24.39 -25.72
C GLU A 217 -8.25 -25.67 -24.91
N GLU A 218 -7.64 -25.75 -23.72
CA GLU A 218 -7.83 -26.86 -22.79
C GLU A 218 -9.28 -26.99 -22.33
N ASP A 219 -9.94 -25.87 -21.97
CA ASP A 219 -11.34 -25.87 -21.55
C ASP A 219 -12.26 -26.30 -22.70
N LYS A 220 -12.00 -25.83 -23.93
CA LYS A 220 -12.74 -26.28 -25.13
C LYS A 220 -12.53 -27.77 -25.39
N ARG A 221 -11.32 -28.29 -25.18
CA ARG A 221 -11.01 -29.72 -25.32
C ARG A 221 -11.76 -30.55 -24.27
N LYS A 222 -11.68 -30.17 -22.99
CA LYS A 222 -12.40 -30.83 -21.89
C LYS A 222 -13.91 -30.81 -22.11
N ALA A 223 -14.47 -29.70 -22.60
CA ALA A 223 -15.89 -29.61 -22.93
C ALA A 223 -16.33 -30.53 -24.08
N ARG A 224 -15.47 -30.73 -25.10
CA ARG A 224 -15.72 -31.68 -26.20
C ARG A 224 -15.67 -33.13 -25.73
N GLU A 225 -14.69 -33.49 -24.91
CA GLU A 225 -14.53 -34.83 -24.33
C GLU A 225 -15.72 -35.20 -23.41
N LYS A 226 -16.22 -34.24 -22.62
CA LYS A 226 -17.39 -34.43 -21.76
C LYS A 226 -18.69 -34.64 -22.56
N LYS A 227 -18.86 -33.95 -23.69
CA LYS A 227 -19.98 -34.17 -24.62
C LYS A 227 -19.95 -35.53 -25.31
N THR A 228 -18.76 -36.09 -25.55
CA THR A 228 -18.63 -37.42 -26.19
C THR A 228 -18.91 -38.57 -25.22
N GLN A 229 -18.64 -38.38 -23.92
CA GLN A 229 -18.97 -39.37 -22.89
C GLN A 229 -20.46 -39.42 -22.53
N ASP A 230 -21.17 -38.27 -22.54
CA ASP A 230 -22.61 -38.21 -22.22
C ASP A 230 -23.50 -38.78 -23.35
N SER A 231 -23.02 -38.76 -24.60
CA SER A 231 -23.72 -39.39 -25.75
C SER A 231 -23.54 -40.92 -25.84
N GLY A 232 -22.70 -41.53 -24.98
CA GLY A 232 -22.40 -42.97 -24.99
C GLY A 232 -23.26 -43.83 -24.05
N GLY A 233 -24.23 -43.25 -23.34
CA GLY A 233 -25.04 -43.90 -22.30
C GLY A 233 -26.45 -44.32 -22.72
N GLY A 234 -26.72 -44.57 -24.00
CA GLY A 234 -28.00 -45.14 -24.45
C GLY A 234 -27.99 -46.67 -24.38
N LYS A 235 -28.27 -47.27 -23.22
CA LYS A 235 -28.67 -48.68 -23.16
C LYS A 235 -30.17 -48.76 -23.44
N ASP A 236 -30.51 -49.16 -24.65
CA ASP A 236 -31.87 -49.58 -25.01
C ASP A 236 -32.30 -50.76 -24.12
N PRO A 237 -33.48 -50.74 -23.47
CA PRO A 237 -34.02 -51.93 -22.83
C PRO A 237 -34.51 -52.87 -23.94
N VAL A 238 -33.78 -53.98 -24.11
CA VAL A 238 -34.09 -55.09 -24.99
C VAL A 238 -35.55 -55.51 -24.81
N GLY A 239 -36.29 -55.52 -25.92
CA GLY A 239 -37.69 -55.88 -26.00
C GLY A 239 -37.96 -57.32 -25.55
N ASN A 240 -39.10 -57.49 -24.87
CA ASN A 240 -39.65 -58.79 -24.51
C ASN A 240 -40.66 -59.21 -25.61
N PRO A 241 -40.38 -60.23 -26.44
CA PRO A 241 -41.40 -60.82 -27.29
C PRO A 241 -42.22 -61.80 -26.45
N GLY A 242 -43.53 -61.54 -26.32
CA GLY A 242 -44.45 -62.45 -25.65
C GLY A 242 -44.53 -63.82 -26.34
N PRO A 243 -44.93 -64.90 -25.62
CA PRO A 243 -45.11 -66.19 -26.24
C PRO A 243 -46.51 -66.33 -26.87
N VAL A 244 -46.51 -66.96 -28.05
CA VAL A 244 -47.68 -67.32 -28.86
C VAL A 244 -48.28 -68.63 -28.35
N THR A 245 -49.58 -68.59 -28.03
CA THR A 245 -50.64 -69.63 -27.91
C THR A 245 -50.32 -71.10 -27.65
N ALA A 246 -51.09 -71.69 -26.72
CA ALA A 246 -52.09 -72.73 -27.01
C ALA A 246 -53.30 -72.56 -26.07
#